data_AF-A0A3M2DG92-F1
#
_entry.id   AF-A0A3M2DG92-F1
#
_cell.length_a   1.000
_cell.length_b   1.000
_cell.length_c   1.000
_cell.angle_alpha   90.00
_cell.angle_beta   90.00
_cell.angle_gamma   90.00
#
_symmetry.space_group_name_H-M   'P 1'
#
loop_
_entity.id
_entity.type
_entity.pdbx_description
1 polymer ?
#
loop_
_entity_poly.entity_id
_entity_poly.type
_entity_poly.pdbx_seq_one_letter_code
_entity_poly.pdbx_strand_id
1 'polypeptide(L)'
;MWAAILELGARQEPFRCVYSNAVLTPERFASDHVIPWAFVAHDQPWYLLPVLLEVNAAKSHAAPHPRYIPGLAVRQAKALDS
;
A
#
# COMPACT_ATOMS: atom_id res chain seq x y z
N MET A 1 -1.39 12.58 -2.38
CA MET A 1 -1.70 11.65 -3.50
C MET A 1 -2.73 10.60 -3.06
N TRP A 2 -2.39 9.67 -2.16
CA TRP A 2 -3.29 8.57 -1.78
C TRP A 2 -4.64 8.99 -1.20
N ALA A 3 -4.72 10.02 -0.34
CA ALA A 3 -6.00 10.49 0.21
C ALA A 3 -7.02 10.84 -0.89
N ALA A 4 -6.62 11.59 -1.91
CA ALA A 4 -7.49 11.95 -3.03
C ALA A 4 -7.92 10.72 -3.86
N ILE A 5 -7.02 9.74 -4.02
CA ILE A 5 -7.33 8.47 -4.71
C ILE A 5 -8.35 7.66 -3.90
N LEU A 6 -8.21 7.61 -2.57
CA LEU A 6 -9.14 6.90 -1.68
C LEU A 6 -10.53 7.55 -1.69
N GLU A 7 -10.60 8.88 -1.70
CA GLU A 7 -11.85 9.64 -1.86
C GLU A 7 -12.56 9.35 -3.20
N LEU A 8 -11.78 9.28 -4.29
CA LEU A 8 -12.32 8.94 -5.61
C LEU A 8 -12.75 7.47 -5.69
N GLY A 9 -11.95 6.55 -5.13
CA GLY A 9 -12.25 5.12 -5.08
C GLY A 9 -13.49 4.79 -4.26
N ALA A 10 -13.74 5.52 -3.16
CA ALA A 10 -14.98 5.39 -2.38
C ALA A 10 -16.26 5.58 -3.22
N ARG A 11 -16.17 6.26 -4.37
CA ARG A 11 -17.28 6.53 -5.28
C ARG A 11 -17.41 5.52 -6.44
N GLN A 12 -16.43 4.63 -6.64
CA GLN A 12 -16.40 3.66 -7.75
C GLN A 12 -16.08 2.24 -7.28
N GLU A 13 -14.84 2.02 -6.82
CA GLU A 13 -14.37 0.75 -6.27
C GLU A 13 -13.47 1.03 -5.05
N PRO A 14 -13.81 0.48 -3.86
CA PRO A 14 -13.05 0.76 -2.65
C PRO A 14 -11.65 0.14 -2.71
N PHE A 15 -10.64 0.94 -2.40
CA PHE A 15 -9.26 0.46 -2.32
C PHE A 15 -9.09 -0.45 -1.10
N ARG A 16 -8.42 -1.60 -1.30
CA ARG A 16 -8.20 -2.59 -0.23
C ARG A 16 -6.72 -2.73 0.11
N CYS A 17 -6.45 -2.73 1.42
CA CYS A 17 -5.13 -3.00 1.97
C CYS A 17 -4.61 -4.35 1.47
N VAL A 18 -3.40 -4.38 0.90
CA VAL A 18 -2.80 -5.60 0.33
C VAL A 18 -2.54 -6.69 1.38
N TYR A 19 -2.36 -6.32 2.65
CA TYR A 19 -2.01 -7.25 3.71
C TYR A 19 -3.21 -7.82 4.49
N SER A 20 -4.26 -7.01 4.69
CA SER A 20 -5.44 -7.38 5.49
C SER A 20 -6.72 -7.54 4.68
N ASN A 21 -6.73 -7.12 3.41
CA ASN A 21 -7.90 -7.05 2.54
C ASN A 21 -9.04 -6.12 3.02
N ALA A 22 -8.83 -5.41 4.13
CA ALA A 22 -9.75 -4.41 4.64
C ALA A 22 -9.79 -3.18 3.72
N VAL A 23 -10.95 -2.52 3.68
CA VAL A 23 -11.14 -1.27 2.93
C VAL A 23 -10.35 -0.15 3.59
N LEU A 24 -9.64 0.61 2.77
CA LEU A 24 -8.93 1.81 3.18
C LEU A 24 -9.87 3.01 3.08
N THR A 25 -9.79 3.90 4.05
CA THR A 25 -10.49 5.19 4.01
C THR A 25 -9.47 6.33 4.08
N PRO A 26 -9.81 7.53 3.59
CA PRO A 26 -8.95 8.71 3.67
C PRO A 26 -8.51 9.07 5.10
N GLU A 27 -9.33 8.74 6.10
CA GLU A 27 -9.06 9.01 7.52
C GLU A 27 -8.19 7.93 8.16
N ARG A 28 -8.08 6.75 7.54
CA ARG A 28 -7.49 5.56 8.16
C ARG A 28 -6.58 4.80 7.20
N PHE A 29 -5.51 5.46 6.79
CA PHE A 29 -4.43 4.83 6.03
C PHE A 29 -3.05 5.39 6.38
N ALA A 30 -2.01 4.66 5.99
CA ALA A 30 -0.62 5.09 5.97
C ALA A 30 0.02 4.70 4.63
N SER A 31 1.10 5.38 4.25
CA SER A 31 1.97 4.96 3.15
C SER A 31 2.99 3.95 3.68
N ASP A 32 2.98 2.72 3.16
CA ASP A 32 3.98 1.68 3.49
C ASP A 32 5.03 1.59 2.39
N HIS A 33 6.29 1.43 2.80
CA HIS A 33 7.36 0.97 1.93
C HIS A 33 7.33 -0.55 1.85
N VAL A 34 7.00 -1.07 0.67
CA VAL A 34 6.93 -2.52 0.42
C VAL A 34 8.24 -3.19 0.79
N ILE A 35 9.37 -2.61 0.38
CA ILE A 35 10.70 -2.99 0.86
C ILE A 35 11.06 -2.01 1.99
N PRO A 36 11.44 -2.47 3.19
CA PRO A 36 11.70 -1.57 4.32
C PRO A 36 12.72 -0.50 3.95
N TRP A 37 12.44 0.75 4.35
CA TRP A 37 13.31 1.89 4.08
C TRP A 37 14.76 1.64 4.51
N ALA A 38 14.97 0.89 5.60
CA ALA A 38 16.30 0.48 6.07
C ALA A 38 17.17 -0.25 5.02
N PHE A 39 16.57 -0.84 3.98
CA PHE A 39 17.29 -1.51 2.90
C PHE A 39 17.47 -0.65 1.63
N VAL A 40 16.60 0.35 1.42
CA VAL A 40 16.54 1.11 0.15
C VAL A 40 16.89 2.58 0.28
N ALA A 41 16.79 3.15 1.49
CA ALA A 41 17.14 4.53 1.84
C ALA A 41 16.52 5.61 0.90
N HIS A 42 15.38 5.33 0.28
CA HIS A 42 14.70 6.25 -0.63
C HIS A 42 13.17 6.08 -0.62
N ASP A 43 12.44 7.14 -0.98
CA ASP A 43 10.97 7.20 -1.00
C ASP A 43 10.40 7.22 -2.41
N GLN A 44 10.86 6.31 -3.26
CA GLN A 44 10.39 6.25 -4.64
C GLN A 44 8.92 5.80 -4.72
N PRO A 45 8.05 6.49 -5.50
CA PRO A 45 6.61 6.25 -5.50
C PRO A 45 6.22 4.82 -5.88
N TRP A 46 6.99 4.17 -6.74
CA TRP A 46 6.74 2.78 -7.18
C TRP A 46 6.91 1.73 -6.06
N TYR A 47 7.49 2.11 -4.92
CA TYR A 47 7.62 1.26 -3.72
C TYR A 47 6.62 1.59 -2.60
N LEU A 48 5.75 2.59 -2.80
CA LEU A 48 4.82 3.06 -1.78
C LEU A 48 3.41 2.57 -2.07
N LEU A 49 2.75 2.00 -1.05
CA LEU A 49 1.36 1.57 -1.15
C LEU A 49 0.53 2.10 0.03
N PRO A 50 -0.76 2.41 -0.18
CA PRO A 50 -1.64 2.74 0.92
C PRO A 50 -2.00 1.44 1.67
N VAL A 51 -1.84 1.45 2.99
CA VAL A 51 -2.16 0.34 3.87
C VAL A 51 -2.88 0.85 5.13
N LEU A 52 -3.45 -0.04 5.92
CA LEU A 52 -4.02 0.35 7.21
C LEU A 52 -2.92 0.81 8.17
N LEU A 53 -3.23 1.83 8.95
CA LEU A 53 -2.34 2.41 9.96
C LEU A 53 -1.77 1.35 10.93
N GLU A 54 -2.64 0.50 11.47
CA GLU A 54 -2.24 -0.57 12.39
C GLU A 54 -1.39 -1.65 11.73
N VAL A 55 -1.62 -1.92 10.44
CA VAL A 55 -0.86 -2.91 9.68
C VAL A 55 0.53 -2.36 9.37
N ASN A 56 0.63 -1.10 8.99
CA ASN A 56 1.91 -0.42 8.79
C ASN A 56 2.74 -0.43 10.08
N ALA A 57 2.11 -0.07 11.19
CA ALA A 57 2.75 -0.08 12.51
C ALA A 57 3.24 -1.49 12.90
N ALA A 58 2.42 -2.52 12.68
CA ALA A 58 2.78 -3.91 12.97
C ALA A 58 3.90 -4.44 12.06
N LYS A 59 3.95 -4.02 10.79
CA LYS A 59 5.03 -4.39 9.84
C LYS A 59 6.36 -3.73 10.21
N SER A 60 6.33 -2.48 10.68
CA SER A 60 7.53 -1.73 11.09
C SER A 60 8.63 -1.78 10.01
N HIS A 61 9.80 -2.34 10.31
CA HIS A 61 10.93 -2.47 9.38
C HIS A 61 11.08 -3.88 8.80
N ALA A 62 10.08 -4.75 8.98
CA ALA A 62 10.11 -6.11 8.44
C ALA A 62 9.77 -6.12 6.95
N ALA A 63 10.47 -6.99 6.22
CA ALA A 63 10.09 -7.33 4.85
C ALA A 63 8.72 -8.04 4.85
N PRO A 64 7.88 -7.85 3.81
CA PRO A 64 6.61 -8.51 3.70
C PRO A 64 6.80 -10.01 3.56
N HIS A 65 5.92 -10.79 4.18
CA HIS A 65 5.92 -12.23 4.00
C HIS A 65 5.73 -12.59 2.51
N PRO A 66 6.46 -13.57 1.94
CA PRO A 66 6.43 -13.91 0.51
C PRO A 66 5.03 -14.13 -0.07
N ARG A 67 4.07 -14.59 0.75
CA ARG A 67 2.66 -14.75 0.38
C ARG A 67 2.01 -13.49 -0.20
N TYR A 68 2.50 -12.30 0.14
CA TYR A 68 1.96 -11.03 -0.34
C TYR A 68 2.55 -10.56 -1.67
N ILE A 69 3.68 -11.12 -2.09
CA ILE A 69 4.41 -10.69 -3.29
C ILE A 69 3.56 -10.77 -4.56
N PRO A 70 2.76 -11.82 -4.83
CA PRO A 70 1.91 -11.85 -6.03
C PRO A 70 0.88 -10.70 -6.06
N GLY A 71 0.26 -10.40 -4.91
CA GLY A 71 -0.73 -9.33 -4.80
C GLY A 71 -0.14 -7.92 -4.90
N LEU A 72 1.14 -7.78 -4.53
CA LEU A 72 1.93 -6.56 -4.72
C LEU A 72 2.30 -6.36 -6.19
N ALA A 73 2.79 -7.42 -6.85
CA ALA A 73 3.17 -7.39 -8.26
C ALA A 73 2.01 -6.99 -9.17
N VAL A 74 0.81 -7.55 -8.95
CA VAL A 74 -0.40 -7.19 -9.71
C VAL A 74 -0.77 -5.70 -9.53
N ARG A 75 -0.63 -5.15 -8.32
CA ARG A 75 -0.93 -3.74 -8.05
C ARG A 75 0.07 -2.81 -8.73
N GLN A 76 1.35 -3.15 -8.69
CA GLN A 76 2.40 -2.37 -9.34
C GLN A 76 2.26 -2.41 -10.87
N ALA A 77 1.99 -3.58 -11.45
CA ALA A 77 1.74 -3.70 -12.89
C ALA A 77 0.58 -2.80 -13.34
N LYS A 78 -0.57 -2.86 -12.64
CA LYS A 78 -1.72 -1.99 -12.91
C LYS A 78 -1.41 -0.50 -12.85
N ALA A 79 -0.51 -0.09 -11.95
CA ALA A 79 -0.12 1.32 -11.81
C ALA A 79 0.85 1.80 -12.90
N LEU A 80 1.53 0.88 -13.59
CA LEU A 80 2.37 1.20 -14.75
C LEU A 80 1.56 1.26 -16.05
N ASP A 81 0.44 0.53 -16.12
CA ASP A 81 -0.46 0.49 -17.27
C ASP A 81 -1.47 1.66 -17.32
N SER A 82 -1.45 2.55 -16.32
CA SER A 82 -2.36 3.70 -16.15
C SER A 82 -1.67 5.04 -16.38
#